data_AF-A0A6G6KD80-F1
#
_entry.id   AF-A0A6G6KD80-F1
#
_cell.length_a   1.000
_cell.length_b   1.000
_cell.length_c   1.000
_cell.angle_alpha   90.00
_cell.angle_beta   90.00
_cell.angle_gamma   90.00
#
_symmetry.space_group_name_H-M   'P 1'
#
loop_
_entity.id
_entity.type
_entity.pdbx_description
1 polymer ?
#
loop_
_entity_poly.entity_id
_entity_poly.type
_entity_poly.pdbx_seq_one_letter_code
_entity_poly.pdbx_strand_id
1 'polypeptide(L)'
;MGELYDDSVFKKREEAMQKQAKSQNLLFIGVIILIALVACGAFVWKMKFSPENRIININKASVEELQYLPGVGPAVAKDIVKGRPYKTPEDLKNVKGIGDKTYEKMAPRVKVD
;
A
#
# COMPACT_ATOMS: atom_id res chain seq x y z
N MET A 1 -48.92 -2.49 -58.24
CA MET A 1 -48.30 -1.22 -57.81
C MET A 1 -47.46 -1.54 -56.59
N GLY A 2 -46.18 -1.84 -56.81
CA GLY A 2 -45.22 -2.08 -55.74
C GLY A 2 -44.45 -0.79 -55.53
N GLU A 3 -44.67 -0.12 -54.40
CA GLU A 3 -43.71 0.89 -53.96
C GLU A 3 -42.39 0.16 -53.74
N LEU A 4 -41.42 0.51 -54.59
CA LEU A 4 -40.05 0.06 -54.50
C LEU A 4 -39.54 0.33 -53.08
N TYR A 5 -39.27 -0.74 -52.34
CA TYR A 5 -38.54 -0.69 -51.09
C TYR A 5 -37.15 -0.11 -51.38
N ASP A 6 -36.92 1.15 -50.98
CA ASP A 6 -35.67 1.86 -51.20
C ASP A 6 -34.63 1.45 -50.14
N ASP A 7 -33.83 0.43 -50.48
CA ASP A 7 -32.73 -0.12 -49.67
C ASP A 7 -31.72 0.95 -49.21
N SER A 8 -31.60 2.06 -49.95
CA SER A 8 -30.65 3.13 -49.62
C SER A 8 -31.06 3.92 -48.38
N VAL A 9 -32.36 4.05 -48.12
CA VAL A 9 -32.91 4.71 -46.92
C VAL A 9 -32.64 3.86 -45.67
N PHE A 10 -32.75 2.54 -45.80
CA PHE A 10 -32.43 1.61 -44.72
C PHE A 10 -30.94 1.60 -44.39
N LYS A 11 -30.09 1.48 -45.41
CA LYS A 11 -28.63 1.52 -45.22
C LYS A 11 -28.15 2.81 -44.58
N LYS A 12 -28.71 3.96 -44.98
CA LYS A 12 -28.39 5.27 -44.40
C LYS A 12 -28.83 5.39 -42.93
N ARG A 13 -29.96 4.78 -42.57
CA ARG A 13 -30.44 4.70 -41.17
C ARG A 13 -29.58 3.75 -40.34
N GLU A 14 -29.15 2.62 -40.90
CA GLU A 14 -28.23 1.69 -40.24
C GLU A 14 -26.86 2.33 -39.99
N GLU A 15 -26.29 3.02 -40.98
CA GLU A 15 -25.03 3.75 -40.84
C GLU A 15 -25.13 4.87 -39.79
N ALA A 16 -26.26 5.60 -39.77
CA ALA A 16 -26.51 6.63 -38.75
C ALA A 16 -26.66 6.02 -37.34
N MET A 17 -27.37 4.89 -37.21
CA MET A 17 -27.54 4.20 -35.93
C MET A 17 -26.22 3.59 -35.43
N GLN A 18 -25.41 2.99 -36.32
CA GLN A 18 -24.08 2.47 -35.98
C GLN A 18 -23.11 3.59 -35.57
N LYS A 19 -23.16 4.73 -36.25
CA LYS A 19 -22.33 5.91 -35.92
C LYS A 19 -22.70 6.48 -34.55
N GLN A 20 -23.99 6.50 -34.20
CA GLN A 20 -24.48 6.96 -32.90
C GLN A 20 -24.12 6.00 -31.76
N ALA A 21 -24.24 4.69 -31.96
CA ALA A 21 -23.87 3.67 -30.97
C ALA A 21 -22.36 3.63 -30.69
N LYS A 22 -21.53 3.74 -31.73
CA LYS A 22 -20.06 3.71 -31.60
C LYS A 22 -19.50 4.96 -30.91
N SER A 23 -20.09 6.13 -31.16
CA SER A 23 -19.67 7.39 -30.54
C SER A 23 -19.99 7.47 -29.04
N GLN A 24 -21.09 6.86 -28.59
CA GLN A 24 -21.48 6.85 -27.18
C GLN A 24 -20.63 5.84 -26.38
N ASN A 25 -20.39 4.63 -26.92
CA ASN A 25 -19.59 3.61 -26.23
C ASN A 25 -18.10 3.98 -26.10
N LEU A 26 -17.56 4.76 -27.05
CA LEU A 26 -16.16 5.18 -27.01
C LEU A 26 -15.86 6.19 -25.88
N LEU A 27 -16.81 7.07 -25.58
CA LEU A 27 -16.67 8.08 -24.52
C LEU A 27 -16.71 7.46 -23.11
N PHE A 28 -17.60 6.48 -22.87
CA PHE A 28 -17.68 5.79 -21.58
C PHE A 28 -16.47 4.89 -21.30
N ILE A 29 -15.95 4.18 -22.33
CA ILE A 29 -14.74 3.35 -22.20
C ILE A 29 -13.52 4.22 -21.87
N GLY A 30 -13.39 5.40 -22.49
CA GLY A 30 -12.31 6.34 -22.21
C GLY A 30 -12.32 6.85 -20.76
N VAL A 31 -13.50 7.16 -20.21
CA VAL A 31 -13.65 7.63 -18.81
C VAL A 31 -13.34 6.52 -17.81
N ILE A 32 -13.75 5.27 -18.08
CA ILE A 32 -13.43 4.12 -17.21
C ILE A 32 -11.91 3.85 -17.19
N ILE A 33 -11.22 3.94 -18.33
CA ILE A 33 -9.76 3.79 -18.41
C ILE A 33 -9.05 4.93 -17.66
N LEU A 34 -9.55 6.17 -17.77
CA LEU A 34 -8.97 7.33 -17.09
C LEU A 34 -9.16 7.25 -15.56
N ILE A 35 -10.32 6.79 -15.09
CA ILE A 35 -10.58 6.51 -13.67
C ILE A 35 -9.70 5.36 -13.17
N ALA A 36 -9.50 4.30 -13.96
CA ALA A 36 -8.61 3.19 -13.59
C ALA A 36 -7.13 3.62 -13.49
N LEU A 37 -6.66 4.52 -14.36
CA LEU A 37 -5.30 5.08 -14.29
C LEU A 37 -5.11 5.98 -13.05
N VAL A 38 -6.11 6.78 -12.69
CA VAL A 38 -6.07 7.62 -11.48
C VAL A 38 -6.18 6.79 -10.20
N ALA A 39 -7.01 5.74 -10.19
CA ALA A 39 -7.14 4.83 -9.05
C ALA A 39 -5.87 3.97 -8.85
N CYS A 40 -5.16 3.60 -9.93
CA CYS A 40 -3.89 2.87 -9.84
C CYS A 40 -2.79 3.72 -9.17
N GLY A 41 -2.71 5.01 -9.49
CA GLY A 41 -1.74 5.93 -8.87
C GLY A 41 -1.92 6.08 -7.35
N ALA A 42 -3.17 6.20 -6.89
CA ALA A 42 -3.48 6.29 -5.46
C ALA A 42 -3.34 4.93 -4.73
N PHE A 43 -3.62 3.82 -5.42
CA PHE A 43 -3.51 2.46 -4.87
C PHE A 43 -2.05 2.03 -4.70
N VAL A 44 -1.16 2.42 -5.62
CA VAL A 44 0.28 2.13 -5.54
C VAL A 44 0.96 2.84 -4.35
N TRP A 45 0.51 4.05 -3.98
CA TRP A 45 1.16 4.78 -2.88
C TRP A 45 0.89 4.17 -1.49
N LYS A 46 -0.25 3.48 -1.32
CA LYS A 46 -0.59 2.82 -0.04
C LYS A 46 0.22 1.53 0.22
N MET A 47 0.91 0.99 -0.78
CA MET A 47 1.54 -0.34 -0.71
C MET A 47 3.05 -0.36 -0.39
N LYS A 48 3.77 0.77 -0.35
CA LYS A 48 5.25 0.76 -0.32
C LYS A 48 5.91 1.16 1.01
N PHE A 49 5.24 1.00 2.14
CA PHE A 49 5.88 1.19 3.44
C PHE A 49 5.56 0.02 4.39
N SER A 50 6.16 -1.13 4.11
CA SER A 50 6.33 -2.18 5.12
C SER A 50 7.58 -1.83 5.94
N PRO A 51 7.47 -1.31 7.17
CA PRO A 51 8.62 -0.93 8.02
C PRO A 51 9.41 -2.13 8.56
N GLU A 52 9.05 -3.34 8.12
CA GLU A 52 9.51 -4.66 8.53
C GLU A 52 11.04 -4.86 8.44
N ASN A 53 11.79 -3.99 7.75
CA ASN A 53 13.23 -4.15 7.56
C ASN A 53 14.07 -2.92 7.94
N ARG A 54 13.54 -2.04 8.80
CA ARG A 54 14.32 -0.90 9.32
C ARG A 54 15.24 -1.34 10.46
N ILE A 55 16.50 -0.92 10.38
CA ILE A 55 17.43 -0.96 11.51
C ILE A 55 17.09 0.21 12.44
N ILE A 56 16.75 -0.11 13.68
CA ILE A 56 16.26 0.82 14.69
C ILE A 56 17.37 1.09 15.70
N ASN A 57 17.67 2.36 15.96
CA ASN A 57 18.58 2.74 17.02
C ASN A 57 17.84 2.72 18.37
N ILE A 58 18.22 1.83 19.28
CA ILE A 58 17.50 1.60 20.53
C ILE A 58 17.62 2.75 21.54
N ASN A 59 18.64 3.61 21.39
CA ASN A 59 18.88 4.79 22.23
C ASN A 59 18.14 6.03 21.73
N LYS A 60 17.78 6.10 20.44
CA LYS A 60 17.19 7.28 19.81
C LYS A 60 15.76 7.11 19.31
N ALA A 61 15.34 5.88 19.04
CA ALA A 61 14.03 5.60 18.45
C ALA A 61 12.85 6.11 19.29
N SER A 62 11.72 6.41 18.65
CA SER A 62 10.48 6.70 19.35
C SER A 62 9.81 5.42 19.90
N VAL A 63 8.81 5.58 20.76
CA VAL A 63 8.02 4.45 21.29
C VAL A 63 7.29 3.73 20.15
N GLU A 64 6.79 4.48 19.16
CA GLU A 64 6.14 3.95 17.96
C GLU A 64 7.13 3.19 17.08
N GLU A 65 8.33 3.72 16.90
CA GLU A 65 9.38 3.05 16.11
C GLU A 65 9.82 1.73 16.73
N LEU A 66 9.98 1.69 18.05
CA LEU A 66 10.35 0.46 18.79
C LEU A 66 9.30 -0.63 18.64
N GLN A 67 8.02 -0.29 18.48
CA GLN A 67 6.94 -1.26 18.29
C GLN A 67 7.00 -1.99 16.94
N TYR A 68 7.81 -1.53 15.99
CA TYR A 68 8.08 -2.26 14.76
C TYR A 68 9.03 -3.45 14.95
N LEU A 69 9.66 -3.58 16.13
CA LEU A 69 10.51 -4.72 16.45
C LEU A 69 9.64 -5.93 16.82
N PRO A 70 10.02 -7.14 16.35
CA PRO A 70 9.23 -8.34 16.62
C PRO A 70 9.17 -8.63 18.12
N GLY A 71 7.95 -8.76 18.65
CA GLY A 71 7.71 -9.03 20.07
C GLY A 71 7.83 -7.80 20.99
N VAL A 72 7.92 -6.59 20.43
CA VAL A 72 7.90 -5.34 21.21
C VAL A 72 6.53 -4.69 21.10
N GLY A 73 5.73 -4.80 22.17
CA GLY A 73 4.46 -4.08 22.31
C GLY A 73 4.62 -2.71 23.00
N PRO A 74 3.51 -1.94 23.16
CA PRO A 74 3.55 -0.61 23.77
C PRO A 74 4.18 -0.57 25.18
N ALA A 75 3.97 -1.61 25.99
CA ALA A 75 4.54 -1.71 27.33
C ALA A 75 6.06 -1.89 27.29
N VAL A 76 6.52 -2.87 26.49
CA VAL A 76 7.95 -3.16 26.32
C VAL A 76 8.67 -1.96 25.69
N ALA A 77 8.08 -1.32 24.68
CA ALA A 77 8.66 -0.12 24.07
C ALA A 77 8.87 1.02 25.07
N LYS A 78 7.90 1.25 25.96
CA LYS A 78 8.05 2.23 27.06
C LYS A 78 9.16 1.84 28.02
N ASP A 79 9.28 0.56 28.35
CA ASP A 79 10.33 0.08 29.25
C ASP A 79 11.72 0.15 28.59
N ILE A 80 11.82 -0.05 27.27
CA ILE A 80 13.05 0.20 26.52
C ILE A 80 13.44 1.68 26.61
N VAL A 81 12.50 2.60 26.40
CA VAL A 81 12.80 4.05 26.50
C VAL A 81 13.25 4.44 27.91
N LYS A 82 12.61 3.89 28.95
CA LYS A 82 12.99 4.11 30.35
C LYS A 82 14.36 3.52 30.70
N GLY A 83 14.74 2.42 30.06
CA GLY A 83 15.99 1.70 30.31
C GLY A 83 17.22 2.27 29.60
N ARG A 84 17.07 3.37 28.85
CA ARG A 84 18.19 4.04 28.17
C ARG A 84 19.17 4.65 29.18
N PRO A 85 20.47 4.75 28.82
CA PRO A 85 21.09 4.33 27.57
C PRO A 85 21.58 2.87 27.57
N TYR A 86 21.61 2.26 26.39
CA TYR A 86 22.16 0.93 26.12
C TYR A 86 23.56 1.02 25.50
N LYS A 87 24.47 0.15 25.93
CA LYS A 87 25.85 0.10 25.39
C LYS A 87 25.96 -0.89 24.25
N THR A 88 25.27 -2.03 24.35
CA THR A 88 25.19 -3.00 23.27
C THR A 88 23.73 -3.35 22.98
N PRO A 89 23.43 -3.90 21.78
CA PRO A 89 22.09 -4.38 21.49
C PRO A 89 21.64 -5.51 22.45
N GLU A 90 22.55 -6.34 22.95
CA GLU A 90 22.21 -7.42 23.90
C GLU A 90 21.64 -6.90 25.22
N ASP A 91 21.95 -5.66 25.61
CA ASP A 91 21.44 -5.06 26.85
C ASP A 91 19.90 -5.01 26.90
N LEU A 92 19.23 -5.10 25.73
CA LEU A 92 17.77 -5.24 25.64
C LEU A 92 17.23 -6.49 26.35
N LYS A 93 18.02 -7.55 26.52
CA LYS A 93 17.61 -8.74 27.27
C LYS A 93 17.33 -8.46 28.75
N ASN A 94 17.85 -7.36 29.28
CA ASN A 94 17.57 -6.92 30.66
C ASN A 94 16.19 -6.26 30.80
N VAL A 95 15.52 -5.94 29.68
CA VAL A 95 14.19 -5.34 29.68
C VAL A 95 13.14 -6.41 29.93
N LYS A 96 12.26 -6.16 30.90
CA LYS A 96 11.16 -7.07 31.24
C LYS A 96 10.28 -7.34 30.00
N GLY A 97 10.15 -8.60 29.63
CA GLY A 97 9.39 -9.05 28.46
C GLY A 97 10.23 -9.32 27.21
N ILE A 98 11.53 -9.02 27.22
CA ILE A 98 12.48 -9.41 26.16
C ILE A 98 13.30 -10.59 26.66
N GLY A 99 12.91 -11.81 26.27
CA GLY A 99 13.71 -13.01 26.48
C GLY A 99 14.64 -13.31 25.30
N ASP A 100 15.50 -14.32 25.42
CA ASP A 100 16.46 -14.70 24.37
C ASP A 100 15.81 -14.91 23.00
N LYS A 101 14.69 -15.66 22.96
CA LYS A 101 13.95 -15.92 21.71
C LYS A 101 13.40 -14.65 21.07
N THR A 102 13.00 -13.67 21.88
CA THR A 102 12.48 -12.39 21.38
C THR A 102 13.65 -11.53 20.88
N TYR A 103 14.74 -11.51 21.63
CA TYR A 103 15.96 -10.81 21.24
C TYR A 103 16.53 -11.35 19.92
N GLU A 104 16.69 -12.66 19.76
CA GLU A 104 17.22 -13.28 18.54
C GLU A 104 16.44 -12.86 17.29
N LYS A 105 15.11 -12.71 17.40
CA LYS A 105 14.25 -12.26 16.29
C LYS A 105 14.45 -10.78 15.95
N MET A 106 14.75 -9.93 16.94
CA MET A 106 14.91 -8.49 16.74
C MET A 106 16.37 -8.05 16.55
N ALA A 107 17.35 -8.87 16.97
CA ALA A 107 18.79 -8.66 16.86
C ALA A 107 19.24 -8.13 15.48
N PRO A 108 18.78 -8.69 14.33
CA PRO A 108 19.18 -8.18 13.01
C PRO A 108 18.63 -6.77 12.68
N ARG A 109 17.69 -6.25 13.49
CA ARG A 109 16.99 -4.98 13.27
C ARG A 109 17.32 -3.92 14.32
N VAL A 110 18.25 -4.19 15.23
CA VAL A 110 18.64 -3.25 16.29
C VAL A 110 20.08 -2.81 16.14
N LYS A 111 20.37 -1.56 16.51
CA LYS A 111 21.72 -1.04 16.62
C LYS A 111 21.85 -0.07 17.79
N VAL A 112 23.09 0.13 18.20
CA VAL A 112 23.55 1.21 19.09
C VAL A 112 24.45 2.15 18.27
N ASP A 113 24.54 3.42 18.67
CA ASP A 113 25.47 4.39 18.06
C ASP A 113 26.77 4.46 18.88
#